data_AF-A0A4B0GMB4-F1
#
_entry.id   AF-A0A4B0GMB4-F1
#
_cell.length_a   1.000
_cell.length_b   1.000
_cell.length_c   1.000
_cell.angle_alpha   90.00
_cell.angle_beta   90.00
_cell.angle_gamma   90.00
#
_symmetry.space_group_name_H-M   'P 1'
#
loop_
_entity.id
_entity.type
_entity.pdbx_description
1 polymer ?
#
loop_
_entity_poly.entity_id
_entity_poly.type
_entity_poly.pdbx_seq_one_letter_code
_entity_poly.pdbx_strand_id
1 'polypeptide(L)' 'MRVYSFNDFKYICYVEGKEGAVKKLFSGLASEKVLNKYVKEYEVSDIYSIYRTVIPNKKP' A
#
# COMPACT_ATOMS: atom_id res chain seq x y z
N MET A 1 -1.99 -13.54 1.15
CA MET A 1 -2.43 -12.14 1.37
C MET A 1 -3.38 -11.78 0.24
N ARG A 2 -4.53 -11.16 0.53
CA ARG A 2 -5.50 -10.77 -0.52
C ARG A 2 -4.86 -9.72 -1.43
N VAL A 3 -4.91 -9.93 -2.74
CA VAL A 3 -4.45 -8.94 -3.71
C VAL A 3 -5.65 -8.04 -4.04
N TYR A 4 -5.61 -6.80 -3.59
CA TYR A 4 -6.63 -5.81 -3.93
C TYR A 4 -6.49 -5.35 -5.38
N SER A 5 -7.62 -5.10 -6.05
CA SER A 5 -7.62 -4.38 -7.32
C SER A 5 -7.27 -2.91 -7.11
N PHE A 6 -7.00 -2.16 -8.17
CA PHE A 6 -6.73 -0.73 -8.05
C PHE A 6 -7.94 0.05 -7.51
N ASN A 7 -9.15 -0.39 -7.84
CA ASN A 7 -10.37 0.24 -7.34
C ASN A 7 -10.58 -0.02 -5.85
N ASP A 8 -10.30 -1.25 -5.39
CA ASP A 8 -10.31 -1.56 -3.96
C ASP A 8 -9.26 -0.74 -3.22
N PHE A 9 -8.04 -0.64 -3.77
CA PHE A 9 -6.96 0.17 -3.20
C PHE A 9 -7.36 1.64 -3.06
N LYS A 10 -7.94 2.22 -4.13
CA LYS A 10 -8.48 3.58 -4.12
C LYS A 10 -9.58 3.77 -3.10
N TYR A 11 -10.51 2.81 -3.03
CA TYR A 11 -11.60 2.87 -2.06
C TYR A 11 -11.08 2.84 -0.62
N ILE A 12 -10.10 1.98 -0.33
CA ILE A 12 -9.45 1.94 0.98
C ILE A 12 -8.73 3.26 1.29
N CYS A 13 -7.99 3.83 0.32
CA CYS A 13 -7.38 5.15 0.47
C CYS A 13 -8.40 6.28 0.68
N TYR A 14 -9.59 6.17 0.08
CA TYR A 14 -10.66 7.15 0.25
C TYR A 14 -11.29 7.07 1.64
N VAL A 15 -11.56 5.87 2.14
CA VAL A 15 -12.21 5.64 3.45
C VAL A 15 -11.25 5.90 4.62
N GLU A 16 -10.02 5.39 4.55
CA GLU A 16 -9.04 5.42 5.65
C GLU A 16 -8.09 6.62 5.58
N GLY A 17 -8.14 7.39 4.48
CA GLY A 17 -7.12 8.35 4.11
C GLY A 17 -5.84 7.69 3.58
N LYS A 18 -5.04 8.46 2.83
CA LYS A 18 -3.82 7.95 2.17
C LYS A 18 -2.85 7.29 3.16
N GLU A 19 -2.57 7.93 4.30
CA GLU A 19 -1.64 7.40 5.30
C GLU A 19 -2.15 6.13 5.97
N GLY A 20 -3.40 6.14 6.44
CA GLY A 20 -4.03 5.00 7.10
C GLY A 20 -4.10 3.78 6.18
N ALA A 21 -4.49 3.99 4.93
CA ALA A 21 -4.52 2.94 3.92
C ALA A 21 -3.14 2.33 3.67
N VAL A 22 -2.09 3.15 3.51
CA VAL A 22 -0.72 2.64 3.29
C VAL A 22 -0.24 1.85 4.50
N LYS A 23 -0.41 2.36 5.72
CA LYS A 23 -0.04 1.65 6.95
C LYS A 23 -0.75 0.31 7.07
N LYS A 24 -2.05 0.26 6.76
CA LYS A 24 -2.87 -0.96 6.81
C LYS A 24 -2.48 -1.97 5.72
N LEU A 25 -2.33 -1.53 4.48
CA LEU A 25 -2.07 -2.39 3.32
C LEU A 25 -0.64 -2.93 3.31
N PHE A 26 0.32 -2.16 3.81
CA PHE A 26 1.73 -2.56 3.90
C PHE A 26 2.15 -3.01 5.30
N SER A 27 1.19 -3.21 6.20
CA SER A 27 1.48 -3.72 7.54
C SER A 27 2.19 -5.08 7.45
N GLY A 28 3.37 -5.17 8.06
CA GLY A 28 4.21 -6.37 7.99
C GLY A 28 4.86 -6.63 6.62
N LEU A 29 4.83 -5.64 5.71
CA LEU A 29 5.58 -5.67 4.45
C LEU A 29 6.76 -4.67 4.44
N ALA A 30 6.63 -3.55 5.14
CA ALA A 30 7.71 -2.58 5.30
C ALA A 30 7.65 -1.89 6.67
N SER A 31 8.75 -1.26 7.08
CA SER A 31 8.82 -0.50 8.33
C SER A 31 8.09 0.84 8.21
N GLU A 32 7.62 1.39 9.34
CA GLU A 32 6.85 2.64 9.35
C GLU A 32 7.61 3.82 8.71
N LYS A 33 8.94 3.88 8.85
CA LYS A 33 9.78 4.89 8.19
C LYS A 33 9.65 4.85 6.67
N VAL A 34 9.60 3.64 6.08
CA VAL A 34 9.42 3.45 4.64
C VAL A 34 7.99 3.80 4.23
N LEU A 35 7.00 3.43 5.03
CA LEU A 35 5.60 3.75 4.75
C LEU A 35 5.34 5.25 4.76
N ASN A 36 5.92 5.98 5.72
CA ASN A 36 5.83 7.44 5.78
C ASN A 36 6.50 8.10 4.57
N LYS A 37 7.58 7.52 4.04
CA LYS A 37 8.21 7.96 2.79
C LYS A 37 7.27 7.73 1.61
N TYR A 38 6.64 6.56 1.51
CA TYR A 38 5.66 6.25 0.45
C TYR A 38 4.50 7.25 0.43
N VAL A 39 3.93 7.55 1.60
CA VAL A 39 2.81 8.49 1.71
C VAL A 39 3.20 9.90 1.25
N LYS A 40 4.43 10.34 1.51
CA LYS A 40 4.92 11.70 1.18
C LYS A 40 5.38 11.86 -0.26
N GLU A 41 6.10 10.88 -0.79
CA GLU A 41 6.82 11.02 -2.06
C GLU A 41 6.07 10.44 -3.27
N TYR A 42 5.10 9.57 -3.06
CA TYR A 42 4.47 8.79 -4.13
C TYR A 42 2.97 9.05 -4.22
N GLU A 43 2.40 8.98 -5.42
CA GLU A 43 0.96 9.03 -5.60
C GLU A 43 0.30 7.68 -5.32
N VAL A 44 -1.03 7.66 -5.19
CA VAL A 44 -1.80 6.43 -4.92
C VAL A 44 -1.57 5.35 -5.99
N SER A 45 -1.40 5.76 -7.25
CA SER A 45 -1.06 4.88 -8.38
C SER A 45 0.32 4.23 -8.24
N ASP A 46 1.34 5.00 -7.86
CA ASP A 46 2.70 4.50 -7.68
C ASP A 46 2.75 3.53 -6.49
N ILE A 47 2.11 3.91 -5.40
CA ILE A 47 2.02 3.07 -4.20
C ILE A 47 1.29 1.75 -4.52
N TYR A 48 0.21 1.79 -5.31
CA TYR A 48 -0.45 0.56 -5.77
C TYR A 48 0.47 -0.32 -6.60
N SER A 49 1.32 0.27 -7.44
CA SER A 49 2.31 -0.46 -8.23
C SER A 49 3.34 -1.14 -7.34
N ILE A 50 3.82 -0.45 -6.29
CA ILE A 50 4.70 -1.02 -5.26
C ILE A 50 3.97 -2.13 -4.48
N TYR A 51 2.72 -1.92 -4.10
CA TYR A 51 1.91 -2.94 -3.41
C TYR A 51 1.81 -4.23 -4.23
N ARG A 52 1.58 -4.09 -5.54
CA ARG A 52 1.51 -5.20 -6.50
C ARG A 52 2.84 -5.92 -6.72
N THR A 53 3.99 -5.29 -6.50
CA THR A 53 5.31 -5.96 -6.61
C THR A 53 5.75 -6.61 -5.32
N VAL A 54 5.36 -6.05 -4.16
CA VAL A 54 5.77 -6.57 -2.84
C VAL A 54 4.95 -7.80 -2.42
N ILE A 55 3.65 -7.87 -2.73
CA ILE A 55 2.81 -9.04 -2.39
C ILE A 55 3.24 -10.35 -3.08
N PRO A 56 3.49 -10.42 -4.41
CA PRO A 56 3.83 -11.67 -5.08
C PRO A 56 5.23 -12.19 -4.73
N ASN A 57 6.11 -11.35 -4.17
CA ASN A 57 7.45 -11.76 -3.73
C ASN A 57 7.49 -12.38 -2.32
N LYS A 58 6.35 -12.42 -1.62
CA LYS A 58 6.19 -13.25 -0.41
C LYS A 58 5.98 -14.71 -0.84
N LYS A 59 7.05 -15.39 -1.27
CA LYS A 59 7.05 -16.86 -1.41
C LYS A 59 6.74 -17.47 -0.01
N PRO A 60 5.91 -18.52 0.08
CA PRO A 60 5.56 -19.17 1.35
C PRO A 60 6.77 -19.62 2.16
#